data_AF-G3HMD7-F1
#
_entry.id   AF-G3HMD7-F1
#
_cell.length_a   1.000
_cell.length_b   1.000
_cell.length_c   1.000
_cell.angle_alpha   90.00
_cell.angle_beta   90.00
_cell.angle_gamma   90.00
#
_symmetry.space_group_name_H-M   'P 1'
#
loop_
_entity.id
_entity.type
_entity.pdbx_description
1 polymer ?
#
loop_
_entity_poly.entity_id
_entity_poly.type
_entity_poly.pdbx_seq_one_letter_code
_entity_poly.pdbx_strand_id
1 'polypeptide(L)' 'MNVLMLDEKRVMVDANEAPIQKMFEKLGIRTIKVNIRNANSLGGGFHCWTCDVRRRGTLQSYFD' A
#
# COMPACT_ATOMS: atom_id res chain seq x y z
N MET A 1 7.87 -1.04 5.65
CA MET A 1 7.16 -1.40 4.39
C MET A 1 5.66 -1.51 4.67
N ASN A 2 5.01 -0.41 5.05
CA ASN A 2 3.61 -0.41 5.50
C ASN A 2 2.75 0.37 4.48
N VAL A 3 2.23 -0.36 3.49
CA VAL A 3 1.51 0.17 2.33
C VAL A 3 0.06 -0.30 2.32
N LEU A 4 -0.80 0.38 1.57
CA LEU A 4 -2.17 -0.05 1.35
C LEU A 4 -2.40 -0.34 -0.13
N MET A 5 -2.78 -1.57 -0.47
CA MET A 5 -3.22 -1.91 -1.83
C MET A 5 -4.66 -1.44 -2.04
N LEU A 6 -4.92 -0.65 -3.08
CA LEU A 6 -6.28 -0.31 -3.52
C LEU A 6 -6.86 -1.43 -4.40
N ASP A 7 -5.99 -2.05 -5.20
CA ASP A 7 -6.18 -3.30 -5.94
C ASP A 7 -4.79 -3.88 -6.27
N GLU A 8 -4.74 -4.99 -6.99
CA GLU A 8 -3.49 -5.67 -7.35
C GLU A 8 -2.50 -4.82 -8.16
N LYS A 9 -2.97 -3.73 -8.79
CA LYS A 9 -2.17 -2.86 -9.68
C LYS A 9 -2.01 -1.44 -9.14
N ARG A 10 -2.54 -1.11 -7.96
CA ARG A 10 -2.46 0.23 -7.35
C ARG A 10 -2.12 0.15 -5.88
N VAL A 11 -1.01 0.79 -5.50
CA VAL A 11 -0.50 0.84 -4.13
C VAL A 11 -0.42 2.27 -3.63
N MET A 12 -0.91 2.53 -2.42
CA MET A 12 -0.65 3.75 -1.68
C MET A 12 0.66 3.61 -0.90
N VAL A 13 1.60 4.51 -1.14
CA VAL A 13 2.99 4.45 -0.65
C VAL A 13 3.48 5.84 -0.24
N ASP A 14 4.42 5.90 0.71
CA ASP A 14 4.88 7.18 1.24
C ASP A 14 5.63 7.96 0.15
N ALA A 15 5.29 9.23 -0.01
CA ALA A 15 5.85 10.10 -1.04
C ALA A 15 7.37 10.26 -0.92
N ASN A 16 7.94 10.10 0.28
CA ASN A 16 9.37 10.26 0.54
C ASN A 16 10.16 8.96 0.32
N GLU A 17 9.50 7.82 0.18
CA GLU A 17 10.11 6.50 0.09
C GLU A 17 10.40 6.10 -1.37
N ALA A 18 11.32 6.81 -2.02
CA ALA A 18 11.64 6.63 -3.45
C ALA A 18 12.11 5.21 -3.85
N PRO A 19 12.93 4.47 -3.05
CA PRO A 19 13.39 3.14 -3.43
C PRO A 19 12.26 2.13 -3.63
N ILE A 20 11.27 2.12 -2.72
CA ILE A 20 10.13 1.21 -2.80
C ILE A 20 9.12 1.63 -3.87
N GLN A 21 8.97 2.93 -4.12
CA GLN A 21 8.18 3.40 -5.26
C GLN A 21 8.73 2.82 -6.58
N LYS A 22 10.05 2.90 -6.79
CA LYS A 22 10.71 2.33 -7.98
C LYS A 22 10.55 0.80 -8.06
N MET A 23 10.55 0.11 -6.92
CA MET A 23 10.28 -1.34 -6.88
C MET A 23 8.87 -1.65 -7.41
N PHE A 24 7.84 -0.97 -6.91
CA PHE A 24 6.46 -1.16 -7.37
C PHE A 24 6.27 -0.77 -8.85
N GLU A 25 6.86 0.34 -9.27
CA GLU A 25 6.82 0.80 -10.66
C GLU A 25 7.42 -0.26 -11.62
N LYS A 26 8.55 -0.88 -11.26
CA LYS A 26 9.16 -1.99 -12.03
C LYS A 26 8.28 -3.24 -12.09
N LEU A 27 7.46 -3.49 -11.08
CA LEU A 27 6.49 -4.60 -11.04
C LEU A 27 5.19 -4.28 -11.79
N GLY A 28 5.08 -3.11 -12.42
CA GLY A 28 3.87 -2.66 -13.11
C GLY A 28 2.74 -2.27 -12.16
N ILE A 29 3.06 -1.93 -10.91
CA ILE A 29 2.11 -1.47 -9.89
C ILE A 29 2.18 0.06 -9.85
N ARG A 30 1.04 0.71 -10.08
CA ARG A 30 0.91 2.17 -10.03
C ARG A 30 1.03 2.67 -8.60
N THR A 31 1.98 3.58 -8.38
CA THR A 31 2.23 4.22 -7.08
C THR A 31 1.34 5.45 -6.89
N ILE A 32 0.55 5.45 -5.81
CA ILE A 32 -0.21 6.60 -5.34
C ILE A 32 0.54 7.17 -4.14
N LYS A 33 1.23 8.28 -4.37
CA LYS A 33 2.22 8.84 -3.45
C LYS A 33 1.53 9.81 -2.51
N VAL A 34 1.61 9.55 -1.20
CA VAL A 34 1.03 10.42 -0.15
C VAL A 34 2.06 10.63 0.94
N ASN A 35 2.23 11.85 1.43
CA ASN A 35 3.16 12.13 2.53
C ASN A 35 2.43 11.97 3.86
N ILE A 36 2.88 11.04 4.71
CA ILE A 36 2.34 10.83 6.06
C ILE A 36 3.44 10.85 7.12
N ARG A 37 4.57 11.52 6.84
CA ARG A 37 5.76 11.51 7.70
C ARG A 37 5.48 11.80 9.19
N ASN A 38 4.62 12.76 9.47
CA ASN A 38 4.26 13.10 10.87
C ASN A 38 3.31 12.08 11.49
N ALA A 39 2.39 11.51 10.71
CA ALA A 39 1.51 10.44 11.19
C ALA A 39 2.30 9.15 11.47
N ASN A 40 3.38 8.89 10.71
CA ASN A 40 4.29 7.77 10.96
C ASN A 40 4.91 7.82 12.35
N SER A 41 5.10 9.01 12.94
CA SER A 41 5.62 9.17 14.31
C SER A 41 4.72 8.53 15.38
N LEU A 42 3.44 8.30 15.07
CA LEU A 42 2.49 7.60 15.95
C LEU A 42 2.54 6.07 15.77
N GLY A 43 3.50 5.54 15.00
CA GLY A 43 3.80 4.11 14.92
C GLY A 43 3.10 3.36 13.77
N GLY A 44 2.47 4.06 12.82
CA GLY A 44 1.72 3.41 11.73
C GLY A 44 1.97 4.03 10.36
N GLY A 45 2.00 3.19 9.32
CA GLY A 45 1.88 3.58 7.91
C GLY A 45 0.49 3.26 7.36
N PHE A 46 0.30 3.26 6.04
CA PHE A 46 -1.04 3.23 5.42
C PHE A 46 -1.93 2.06 5.85
N HIS A 47 -1.38 0.84 6.00
CA HIS A 47 -2.17 -0.32 6.45
C HIS A 47 -2.59 -0.19 7.92
N CYS A 48 -1.72 0.35 8.79
CA CYS A 48 -2.08 0.58 10.19
C CYS A 48 -3.14 1.68 10.35
N TRP A 49 -3.11 2.70 9.49
CA TRP A 49 -4.04 3.83 9.53
C TRP A 49 -5.39 3.56 8.87
N THR A 50 -5.61 2.36 8.33
CA THR A 50 -6.85 2.03 7.60
C THR A 50 -7.41 0.68 8.03
N CYS A 51 -8.71 0.51 7.79
CA CYS A 51 -9.41 -0.76 7.93
C CYS A 51 -10.28 -0.95 6.69
N ASP A 52 -9.98 -1.96 5.89
CA ASP A 52 -10.67 -2.27 4.65
C ASP A 52 -11.96 -3.06 4.91
N VAL A 53 -13.04 -2.31 5.20
CA VAL A 53 -14.37 -2.87 5.52
C VAL A 53 -14.98 -3.66 4.35
N ARG A 54 -14.66 -3.30 3.09
CA ARG A 54 -15.20 -3.97 1.91
C ARG A 54 -14.22 -3.94 0.74
N ARG A 55 -13.91 -5.12 0.21
CA ARG A 55 -13.25 -5.32 -1.09
C ARG A 55 -14.13 -6.18 -1.99
N ARG A 56 -14.02 -5.99 -3.30
CA ARG A 56 -14.76 -6.79 -4.28
C ARG A 56 -13.95 -8.04 -4.62
N GLY A 57 -14.54 -9.22 -4.41
CA GLY A 57 -13.92 -10.52 -4.65
C GLY A 57 -14.79 -11.64 -4.11
N THR A 58 -14.30 -12.88 -4.21
CA THR A 58 -14.88 -14.07 -3.60
C THR A 58 -13.84 -14.74 -2.70
N LEU A 59 -14.23 -15.69 -1.85
CA LEU A 59 -13.30 -16.45 -1.04
C LEU A 59 -12.50 -17.42 -1.93
N GLN A 60 -11.16 -17.38 -1.83
CA GLN A 60 -10.25 -18.21 -2.62
C GLN A 60 -9.09 -18.72 -1.75
N SER A 61 -8.45 -19.83 -2.17
CA SER A 61 -7.16 -20.30 -1.66
C SER A 61 -6.03 -19.84 -2.57
N TYR A 62 -4.87 -19.53 -2.00
CA TYR A 62 -3.68 -19.08 -2.74
C TYR A 62 -2.38 -19.81 -2.30
N PHE A 63 -2.49 -20.89 -1.51
CA PHE A 63 -1.36 -21.65 -0.97
C PHE A 63 -1.32 -23.13 -1.41
N ASP A 64 -2.19 -23.51 -2.36
CA ASP A 64 -2.22 -24.82 -3.01
C ASP A 64 -1.44 -24.81 -4.33
#